data_AF-A0A7Z8QH58-F1
#
_entry.id   AF-A0A7Z8QH58-F1
#
_cell.length_a   1.000
_cell.length_b   1.000
_cell.length_c   1.000
_cell.angle_alpha   90.00
_cell.angle_beta   90.00
_cell.angle_gamma   90.00
#
_symmetry.space_group_name_H-M   'P 1'
#
loop_
_entity.id
_entity.type
_entity.pdbx_description
1 polymer ?
#
loop_
_entity_poly.entity_id
_entity_poly.type
_entity_poly.pdbx_seq_one_letter_code
_entity_poly.pdbx_strand_id
1 'polypeptide(L)'
;EPDQLTLDAWIKLPEEPVLITALIQSGIASDWVDQDIFFLKLAPEALMTVQVVSMHADEITDKAYKQVQKYLGWAEEDSLAGRWSAALSALLRASDALVVINTPESAALRVEVAEAIRTVAINMKK
;
A
#
# COMPACT_ATOMS: atom_id res chain seq x y z
N GLU A 1 12.12 -24.25 -8.31
CA GLU A 1 12.29 -23.50 -7.05
C GLU A 1 11.02 -23.71 -6.25
N PRO A 2 11.06 -23.90 -4.91
CA PRO A 2 9.82 -24.03 -4.17
C PRO A 2 9.12 -22.67 -4.19
N ASP A 3 7.84 -22.67 -4.55
CA ASP A 3 6.99 -21.49 -4.51
C ASP A 3 7.08 -20.85 -3.13
N GLN A 4 7.66 -19.65 -3.07
CA GLN A 4 7.84 -18.93 -1.83
C GLN A 4 6.46 -18.39 -1.43
N LEU A 5 5.85 -19.03 -0.43
CA LEU A 5 4.52 -18.67 0.05
C LEU A 5 4.63 -17.39 0.88
N THR A 6 4.40 -16.24 0.25
CA THR A 6 4.41 -14.94 0.91
C THR A 6 3.08 -14.72 1.62
N LEU A 7 3.14 -14.48 2.93
CA LEU A 7 2.01 -14.09 3.76
C LEU A 7 2.16 -12.60 4.10
N ASP A 8 1.29 -11.77 3.54
CA ASP A 8 1.23 -10.34 3.87
C ASP A 8 0.30 -10.14 5.07
N ALA A 9 0.88 -9.77 6.21
CA ALA A 9 0.15 -9.46 7.43
C ALA A 9 0.49 -8.05 7.92
N TRP A 10 -0.54 -7.24 8.14
CA TRP A 10 -0.40 -5.89 8.69
C TRP A 10 -0.47 -5.92 10.21
N ILE A 11 0.68 -5.74 10.88
CA ILE A 11 0.74 -5.65 12.35
C ILE A 11 0.97 -4.19 12.74
N LYS A 12 0.03 -3.59 13.46
CA LYS A 12 0.24 -2.29 14.12
C LYS A 12 0.97 -2.55 15.44
N LEU A 13 2.28 -2.31 15.45
CA LEU A 13 3.06 -2.38 16.68
C LEU A 13 2.79 -1.12 17.54
N PRO A 14 2.58 -1.27 18.87
CA PRO A 14 2.61 -0.17 19.82
C PRO A 14 4.03 0.42 19.90
N GLU A 15 4.15 1.59 20.56
CA GLU A 15 5.45 2.23 20.79
C GLU A 15 6.35 1.42 21.75
N GLU A 16 5.76 0.56 22.58
CA GLU A 16 6.47 -0.34 23.48
C GLU A 16 6.80 -1.69 22.80
N PRO A 17 7.89 -2.38 23.21
CA PRO A 17 8.22 -3.71 22.68
C PRO A 17 7.08 -4.72 22.89
N VAL A 18 6.66 -5.42 21.83
CA VAL A 18 5.66 -6.49 21.90
C VAL A 18 6.34 -7.84 22.05
N LEU A 19 6.00 -8.57 23.09
CA LEU A 19 6.33 -9.99 23.19
C LEU A 19 5.30 -10.81 22.42
N ILE A 20 5.73 -11.52 21.38
CA ILE A 20 4.89 -12.47 20.64
C ILE A 20 5.23 -13.88 21.10
N THR A 21 4.27 -14.58 21.68
CA THR A 21 4.35 -16.03 21.95
C THR A 21 3.51 -16.75 20.91
N ALA A 22 4.15 -17.49 20.00
CA ALA A 22 3.47 -18.22 18.94
C ALA A 22 4.01 -19.66 18.86
N LEU A 23 3.10 -20.62 18.65
CA LEU A 23 3.46 -21.97 18.22
C LEU A 23 3.70 -21.93 16.71
N ILE A 24 4.88 -22.36 16.28
CA ILE A 24 5.25 -22.36 14.86
C ILE A 24 5.39 -23.80 14.41
N GLN A 25 4.57 -24.19 13.45
CA GLN A 25 4.52 -25.54 12.90
C GLN A 25 4.70 -25.48 11.38
N SER A 26 5.46 -26.43 10.83
CA SER A 26 5.62 -26.61 9.38
C SER A 26 5.27 -28.04 8.98
N GLY A 27 4.86 -28.25 7.72
CA GLY A 27 4.44 -29.56 7.20
C GLY A 27 3.06 -29.53 6.54
N ILE A 28 2.45 -30.70 6.44
CA ILE A 28 1.07 -30.88 5.96
C ILE A 28 0.37 -31.74 7.00
N ALA A 29 -0.88 -31.42 7.36
CA ALA A 29 -1.66 -32.23 8.28
C ALA A 29 -1.71 -33.71 7.81
N SER A 30 -1.47 -34.70 8.66
CA SER A 30 -1.28 -34.65 10.13
C SER A 30 0.16 -34.47 10.63
N ASP A 31 1.14 -34.36 9.75
CA ASP A 31 2.57 -34.48 10.05
C ASP A 31 3.23 -33.12 10.36
N TRP A 32 2.58 -32.33 11.22
CA TRP A 32 3.11 -31.05 11.65
C TRP A 32 4.35 -31.22 12.53
N VAL A 33 5.37 -30.41 12.29
CA VAL A 33 6.61 -30.38 13.07
C VAL A 33 6.77 -29.02 13.71
N ASP A 34 6.87 -29.00 15.04
CA ASP A 34 7.15 -27.80 15.83
C ASP A 34 8.55 -27.25 15.47
N GLN A 35 8.66 -25.94 15.35
CA GLN A 35 9.90 -25.24 15.00
C GLN A 35 10.44 -24.50 16.23
N ASP A 36 11.70 -24.78 16.59
CA ASP A 36 12.37 -24.15 17.75
C ASP A 36 12.82 -22.71 17.49
N ILE A 37 13.01 -22.34 16.21
CA ILE A 37 13.53 -21.03 15.81
C ILE A 37 12.69 -20.47 14.67
N PHE A 38 12.26 -19.21 14.83
CA PHE A 38 11.61 -18.44 13.80
C PHE A 38 12.34 -17.13 13.55
N PHE A 39 12.77 -16.90 12.31
CA PHE A 39 13.38 -15.65 11.90
C PHE A 39 12.36 -14.79 11.17
N LEU A 40 11.91 -13.72 11.81
CA LEU A 40 11.10 -12.68 11.19
C LEU A 40 12.01 -11.52 10.77
N LYS A 41 12.24 -11.35 9.47
CA LYS A 41 12.93 -10.17 8.96
C LYS A 41 11.91 -9.04 8.79
N LEU A 42 11.91 -8.10 9.73
CA LEU A 42 11.14 -6.86 9.59
C LEU A 42 12.03 -5.82 8.92
N ALA A 43 11.59 -5.32 7.77
CA ALA A 43 12.17 -4.15 7.15
C ALA A 43 11.04 -3.14 6.93
N PRO A 44 11.23 -1.85 7.24
CA PRO A 44 10.29 -0.83 6.82
C PRO A 44 10.29 -0.82 5.28
N GLU A 45 9.13 -1.10 4.69
CA GLU A 45 8.95 -0.94 3.27
C GLU A 45 9.00 0.55 2.91
N ALA A 46 9.58 0.87 1.75
CA ALA A 46 9.58 2.25 1.26
C ALA A 46 8.12 2.69 1.10
N LEU A 47 7.79 3.85 1.68
CA LEU A 47 6.43 4.38 1.58
C LEU A 47 6.10 4.69 0.11
N MET A 48 4.99 4.16 -0.37
CA MET A 48 4.43 4.53 -1.67
C MET A 48 4.12 6.03 -1.69
N THR A 49 4.80 6.79 -2.55
CA THR A 49 4.61 8.24 -2.64
C THR A 49 3.59 8.59 -3.72
N VAL A 50 2.98 9.77 -3.63
CA VAL A 50 2.03 10.23 -4.66
C VAL A 50 2.68 10.28 -6.04
N GLN A 51 3.95 10.69 -6.12
CA GLN A 51 4.72 10.75 -7.36
C GLN A 51 4.87 9.37 -8.03
N VAL A 52 5.13 8.31 -7.25
CA VAL A 52 5.24 6.95 -7.80
C VAL A 52 3.91 6.51 -8.39
N VAL A 53 2.81 6.74 -7.67
CA VAL A 53 1.46 6.40 -8.14
C VAL A 53 1.07 7.21 -9.38
N SER A 54 1.42 8.51 -9.44
CA SER A 54 1.23 9.33 -10.64
C SER A 54 1.95 8.72 -11.85
N MET A 55 3.21 8.32 -11.69
CA MET A 55 4.01 7.73 -12.75
C MET A 55 3.39 6.43 -13.27
N HIS A 56 2.95 5.54 -12.38
CA HIS A 56 2.27 4.30 -12.79
C HIS A 56 0.94 4.58 -13.49
N ALA A 57 0.18 5.59 -13.04
CA ALA A 57 -1.06 5.98 -13.69
C ALA A 57 -0.83 6.61 -15.07
N ASP A 58 0.28 7.32 -15.29
CA ASP A 58 0.64 7.93 -16.58
C ASP A 58 0.97 6.89 -17.66
N GLU A 59 1.41 5.69 -17.27
CA GLU A 59 1.61 4.57 -18.20
C GLU A 59 0.29 4.03 -18.77
N ILE A 60 -0.84 4.32 -18.11
CA ILE A 60 -2.17 3.88 -18.53
C ILE A 60 -2.73 4.86 -19.58
N THR A 61 -2.68 4.48 -20.85
CA THR A 61 -3.10 5.36 -21.96
C THR A 61 -4.61 5.41 -22.22
N ASP A 62 -5.40 4.56 -21.54
CA ASP A 62 -6.85 4.52 -21.71
C ASP A 62 -7.51 5.84 -21.25
N LYS A 63 -8.39 6.37 -22.09
CA LYS A 63 -9.12 7.62 -21.83
C LYS A 63 -9.98 7.57 -20.57
N ALA A 64 -10.41 6.39 -20.13
CA ALA A 64 -11.13 6.20 -18.88
C ALA A 64 -10.32 6.71 -17.67
N TYR A 65 -8.99 6.68 -17.74
CA TYR A 65 -8.08 7.05 -16.66
C TYR A 65 -7.71 8.53 -16.62
N LYS A 66 -8.08 9.33 -17.64
CA LYS A 66 -7.75 10.77 -17.68
C LYS A 66 -8.17 11.53 -16.44
N GLN A 67 -9.34 11.18 -15.90
CA GLN A 67 -9.85 11.83 -14.70
C GLN A 67 -9.06 11.42 -13.44
N VAL A 68 -8.60 10.17 -13.38
CA VAL A 68 -7.73 9.66 -12.32
C VAL A 68 -6.37 10.37 -12.39
N GLN A 69 -5.71 10.36 -13.55
CA GLN A 69 -4.44 11.04 -13.80
C GLN A 69 -4.49 12.52 -13.40
N LYS A 70 -5.57 13.21 -13.76
CA LYS A 70 -5.79 14.60 -13.35
C LYS A 70 -5.82 14.78 -11.82
N TYR A 71 -6.52 13.90 -11.11
CA TYR A 71 -6.57 13.97 -9.64
C TYR A 71 -5.24 13.58 -8.99
N LEU A 72 -4.50 12.63 -9.56
CA LEU A 72 -3.15 12.27 -9.09
C LEU A 72 -2.15 13.41 -9.32
N GLY A 73 -2.20 14.08 -10.46
CA GLY A 73 -1.38 15.28 -10.70
C GLY A 73 -1.64 16.40 -9.69
N TRP A 74 -2.91 16.66 -9.34
CA TRP A 74 -3.23 17.60 -8.26
C TRP A 74 -2.70 17.15 -6.90
N ALA A 75 -2.86 15.86 -6.59
CA ALA A 75 -2.34 15.30 -5.35
C ALA A 75 -0.81 15.44 -5.25
N GLU A 76 -0.10 15.25 -6.36
CA GLU A 76 1.35 15.37 -6.44
C GLU A 76 1.79 16.83 -6.24
N GLU A 77 1.19 17.78 -6.96
CA GLU A 77 1.46 19.21 -6.80
C GLU A 77 1.23 19.69 -5.36
N ASP A 78 0.12 19.26 -4.75
CA ASP A 78 -0.20 19.58 -3.36
C ASP A 78 0.76 18.91 -2.37
N SER A 79 1.16 17.67 -2.64
CA SER A 79 2.15 16.94 -1.84
C SER A 79 3.51 17.62 -1.88
N LEU A 80 3.99 18.01 -3.07
CA LEU A 80 5.26 18.73 -3.24
C LEU A 80 5.25 20.09 -2.54
N ALA A 81 4.09 20.74 -2.49
CA ALA A 81 3.91 22.01 -1.79
C ALA A 81 3.64 21.87 -0.27
N GLY A 82 3.64 20.65 0.27
CA GLY A 82 3.34 20.38 1.69
C GLY A 82 1.88 20.62 2.08
N ARG A 83 0.97 20.76 1.11
CA ARG A 83 -0.48 20.93 1.34
C ARG A 83 -1.15 19.59 1.54
N TRP A 84 -0.78 18.88 2.61
CA TRP A 84 -1.16 17.49 2.83
C TRP A 84 -2.67 17.22 2.85
N SER A 85 -3.48 18.13 3.40
CA SER A 85 -4.95 18.00 3.40
C SER A 85 -5.55 18.07 1.99
N ALA A 86 -5.01 18.95 1.14
CA ALA A 86 -5.44 19.08 -0.25
C ALA A 86 -4.99 17.86 -1.08
N ALA A 87 -3.75 17.40 -0.87
CA ALA A 87 -3.25 16.16 -1.47
C ALA A 87 -4.12 14.95 -1.11
N LEU A 88 -4.50 14.80 0.17
CA LEU A 88 -5.41 13.75 0.62
C LEU A 88 -6.76 13.84 -0.08
N SER A 89 -7.35 15.04 -0.17
CA SER A 89 -8.63 15.23 -0.85
C SER A 89 -8.56 14.85 -2.34
N ALA A 90 -7.44 15.13 -3.01
CA ALA A 90 -7.25 14.76 -4.41
C ALA A 90 -7.07 13.24 -4.59
N LEU A 91 -6.31 12.57 -3.70
CA LEU A 91 -6.17 11.11 -3.69
C LEU A 91 -7.49 10.39 -3.47
N LEU A 92 -8.35 10.88 -2.59
CA LEU A 92 -9.69 10.30 -2.38
C LEU A 92 -10.54 10.39 -3.65
N ARG A 93 -10.49 11.53 -4.37
CA ARG A 93 -11.17 11.68 -5.67
C ARG A 93 -10.61 10.75 -6.74
N ALA A 94 -9.29 10.53 -6.76
CA ALA A 94 -8.66 9.54 -7.64
C ALA A 94 -9.16 8.11 -7.32
N SER A 95 -9.24 7.77 -6.03
CA SER A 95 -9.77 6.48 -5.57
C SER A 95 -11.23 6.27 -6.01
N ASP A 96 -12.09 7.28 -5.80
CA ASP A 96 -13.50 7.23 -6.23
C ASP A 96 -13.62 7.06 -7.76
N ALA A 97 -12.82 7.79 -8.54
CA ALA A 97 -12.81 7.66 -9.99
C ALA A 97 -12.37 6.25 -10.46
N LEU A 98 -11.41 5.63 -9.77
CA LEU A 98 -10.99 4.26 -10.07
C LEU A 98 -12.05 3.21 -9.74
N VAL A 99 -12.94 3.46 -8.78
CA VAL A 99 -14.08 2.56 -8.50
C VAL A 99 -15.01 2.46 -9.70
N VAL A 100 -15.22 3.58 -10.41
CA VAL A 100 -16.12 3.63 -11.58
C VAL A 100 -15.56 2.86 -12.78
N ILE A 101 -14.23 2.84 -12.98
CA ILE A 101 -13.59 2.15 -14.11
C ILE A 101 -13.72 0.62 -13.97
N ASN A 102 -13.52 0.09 -12.77
CA ASN A 102 -13.77 -1.31 -12.39
C ASN A 102 -13.13 -2.39 -13.31
N THR A 103 -11.86 -2.19 -13.67
CA THR A 103 -10.99 -3.17 -14.35
C THR A 103 -9.93 -3.73 -13.39
N PRO A 104 -9.26 -4.86 -13.72
CA PRO A 104 -8.12 -5.35 -12.94
C PRO A 104 -7.03 -4.30 -12.74
N GLU A 105 -6.71 -3.52 -13.77
CA GLU A 105 -5.72 -2.44 -13.72
C GLU A 105 -6.17 -1.33 -12.76
N SER A 106 -7.47 -0.97 -12.77
CA SER A 106 -8.01 0.00 -11.80
C SER A 106 -7.93 -0.54 -10.37
N ALA A 107 -8.11 -1.85 -10.17
CA ALA A 107 -8.04 -2.46 -8.85
C ALA A 107 -6.61 -2.43 -8.30
N ALA A 108 -5.61 -2.73 -9.13
CA ALA A 108 -4.20 -2.60 -8.78
C ALA A 108 -3.86 -1.15 -8.41
N LEU A 109 -4.23 -0.18 -9.25
CA LEU A 109 -3.94 1.23 -9.00
C LEU A 109 -4.66 1.77 -7.74
N ARG A 110 -5.83 1.23 -7.37
CA ARG A 110 -6.50 1.59 -6.09
C ARG A 110 -5.69 1.18 -4.86
N VAL A 111 -4.98 0.05 -4.92
CA VAL A 111 -4.11 -0.38 -3.82
C VAL A 111 -2.97 0.62 -3.64
N GLU A 112 -2.30 0.99 -4.73
CA GLU A 112 -1.22 1.97 -4.71
C GLU A 112 -1.71 3.35 -4.23
N VAL A 113 -2.89 3.81 -4.68
CA VAL A 113 -3.52 5.04 -4.19
C VAL A 113 -3.78 4.96 -2.67
N ALA A 114 -4.24 3.82 -2.16
CA ALA A 114 -4.47 3.63 -0.72
C ALA A 114 -3.16 3.68 0.09
N GLU A 115 -2.07 3.15 -0.47
CA GLU A 115 -0.74 3.25 0.14
C GLU A 115 -0.22 4.70 0.11
N ALA A 116 -0.42 5.43 -0.99
CA ALA A 116 -0.09 6.86 -1.06
C ALA A 116 -0.93 7.71 -0.08
N ILE A 117 -2.21 7.37 0.13
CA ILE A 117 -3.05 8.00 1.17
C ILE A 117 -2.42 7.81 2.55
N ARG A 118 -1.92 6.60 2.85
CA ARG A 118 -1.23 6.33 4.12
C ARG A 118 0.02 7.19 4.26
N THR A 119 0.81 7.34 3.21
CA THR A 119 2.01 8.20 3.20
C THR A 119 1.66 9.66 3.45
N VAL A 120 0.61 10.19 2.81
CA VAL A 120 0.13 11.56 3.06
C VAL A 120 -0.34 11.72 4.51
N ALA A 121 -1.11 10.76 5.02
CA ALA A 121 -1.61 10.80 6.39
C ALA A 121 -0.50 10.76 7.45
N ILE A 122 0.64 10.10 7.18
CA ILE A 122 1.83 10.15 8.04
C ILE A 122 2.41 11.57 8.08
N ASN A 123 2.50 12.24 6.93
CA ASN A 123 3.06 13.59 6.85
C ASN A 123 2.12 14.67 7.44
N MET A 124 0.80 14.42 7.48
CA MET A 124 -0.15 15.29 8.19
C MET A 124 0.02 15.30 9.72
N LYS A 125 0.66 14.27 10.30
CA LYS A 125 0.87 14.14 11.74
C LYS A 125 2.19 14.73 12.22
N LYS A 126 3.06 15.14 11.30
CA LYS A 126 4.33 15.82 11.60
C LYS A 126 4.10 17.31 11.64
#